data_AF-B9G3Y1-F1
#
_entry.id   AF-B9G3Y1-F1
#
_cell.length_a   1.000
_cell.length_b   1.000
_cell.length_c   1.000
_cell.angle_alpha   90.00
_cell.angle_beta   90.00
_cell.angle_gamma   90.00
#
_symmetry.space_group_name_H-M   'P 1'
#
loop_
_entity.id
_entity.type
_entity.pdbx_description
1 polymer ?
#
loop_
_entity_poly.entity_id
_entity_poly.type
_entity_poly.pdbx_seq_one_letter_code
_entity_poly.pdbx_strand_id
1 'polypeptide(L)'
;MGVGGGLGMEATNCGALLRELQQIWAEVGESEGEKNKVLSEIERECLEVYRRKVDDANRTRVQLHQSVATKEAEVASLVATLGEHKLYLKSFLVLVSKPAKDKSVVPLKEQLAAVVPVLENLKGKKEERLKQFSDIQSQIEKIRSELSEYSDGDDKANSLIVDENDLSTRKLNNYQAQLHALQKEKSDRLHKVLEYVNEVHCLCGVLGIDFGKTVNGIHPSLHQNGLEQSTNISNSTLEGLANTISNLKAEQRSRIDKMRETMESLCKLWKLMDSPQEERRQFNRVLSVLISSEEEILSPGVLSQETIEKMGAEVERLTKLKARRLKEIFMKKRSELEEICRSAHIEPDASTAPEQTNEMIDSGMIDPSELLAKLESQILKAKEESLSRKDIMDRINKWISACDEEAWLEEYNQDSKRYSAGRGAHINLRRAEKARILVTKIPAMVDNLINRTFAWENARNKPFLYDGGRLISVLEEYRLNREQKEEEKRRYRDQKKLESILLKEKEAIFGSKGSPKRAVSLNRRTNGYRSSGTTSGLMTPNPRRSSLGGATPEL
;
A
#
# COMPACT_ATOMS: atom_id res chain seq x y z
N MET A 1 95.63 -5.66 -25.92
CA MET A 1 97.05 -5.41 -26.25
C MET A 1 97.87 -6.47 -25.56
N GLY A 2 98.70 -7.22 -26.28
CA GLY A 2 99.57 -8.24 -25.68
C GLY A 2 100.95 -7.68 -25.41
N VAL A 3 101.23 -7.25 -24.17
CA VAL A 3 102.60 -6.96 -23.74
C VAL A 3 103.22 -8.31 -23.36
N GLY A 4 104.03 -8.85 -24.27
CA GLY A 4 104.81 -10.06 -24.01
C GLY A 4 105.89 -9.79 -22.97
N GLY A 5 105.55 -9.94 -21.69
CA GLY A 5 106.50 -9.90 -20.58
C GLY A 5 107.42 -11.12 -20.61
N GLY A 6 108.35 -11.14 -21.56
CA GLY A 6 109.44 -12.10 -21.58
C GLY A 6 110.28 -11.93 -20.32
N LEU A 7 110.28 -12.95 -19.46
CA LEU A 7 111.18 -12.98 -18.31
C LEU A 7 112.60 -13.01 -18.83
N GLY A 8 113.29 -11.87 -18.70
CA GLY A 8 114.72 -11.75 -18.93
C GLY A 8 115.45 -12.63 -17.93
N MET A 9 115.76 -13.85 -18.31
CA MET A 9 116.63 -14.74 -17.56
C MET A 9 118.05 -14.20 -17.73
N GLU A 10 118.47 -13.33 -16.80
CA GLU A 10 119.82 -12.76 -16.81
C GLU A 10 120.85 -13.88 -16.87
N ALA A 11 121.68 -13.84 -17.91
CA ALA A 11 122.29 -15.04 -18.45
C ALA A 11 123.58 -15.47 -17.74
N THR A 12 123.51 -15.71 -16.43
CA THR A 12 124.33 -16.76 -15.79
C THR A 12 123.86 -18.12 -16.31
N ASN A 13 124.10 -18.37 -17.60
CA ASN A 13 123.68 -19.55 -18.32
C ASN A 13 124.22 -20.79 -17.62
N CYS A 14 123.42 -21.84 -17.46
CA CYS A 14 123.86 -23.08 -16.81
C CYS A 14 125.13 -23.65 -17.47
N GLY A 15 125.27 -23.49 -18.80
CA GLY A 15 126.48 -23.85 -19.56
C GLY A 15 127.71 -22.94 -19.35
N ALA A 16 127.63 -21.88 -18.55
CA ALA A 16 128.78 -21.11 -18.07
C ALA A 16 129.26 -21.69 -16.72
N LEU A 17 128.36 -21.77 -15.73
CA LEU A 17 128.62 -22.38 -14.43
C LEU A 17 129.13 -23.83 -14.55
N LEU A 18 128.60 -24.60 -15.51
CA LEU A 18 129.07 -25.96 -15.81
C LEU A 18 130.52 -26.01 -16.32
N ARG A 19 130.97 -24.99 -17.07
CA ARG A 19 132.35 -24.90 -17.56
C ARG A 19 133.32 -24.44 -16.46
N GLU A 20 132.87 -23.54 -15.58
CA GLU A 20 133.63 -23.17 -14.38
C GLU A 20 133.79 -24.38 -13.45
N LEU A 21 132.74 -25.16 -13.25
CA LEU A 21 132.78 -26.41 -12.48
C LEU A 21 133.72 -27.45 -13.12
N GLN A 22 133.69 -27.60 -14.45
CA GLN A 22 134.62 -28.46 -15.20
C GLN A 22 136.09 -27.99 -15.08
N GLN A 23 136.35 -26.68 -15.07
CA GLN A 23 137.68 -26.11 -14.86
C GLN A 23 138.19 -26.40 -13.44
N ILE A 24 137.37 -26.18 -12.42
CA ILE A 24 137.70 -26.50 -11.02
C ILE A 24 137.98 -28.00 -10.86
N TRP A 25 137.19 -28.87 -11.50
CA TRP A 25 137.44 -30.32 -11.53
C TRP A 25 138.69 -30.75 -12.30
N ALA A 26 139.27 -29.89 -13.15
CA ALA A 26 140.56 -30.13 -13.78
C ALA A 26 141.71 -29.68 -12.87
N GLU A 27 141.54 -28.59 -12.14
CA GLU A 27 142.53 -28.03 -11.20
C GLU A 27 142.66 -28.84 -9.91
N VAL A 28 141.55 -29.37 -9.37
CA VAL A 28 141.52 -30.21 -8.16
C VAL A 28 141.95 -31.66 -8.43
N GLY A 29 141.94 -32.10 -9.69
CA GLY A 29 142.29 -33.48 -10.07
C GLY A 29 141.20 -34.51 -9.79
N GLU A 30 139.94 -34.08 -9.77
CA GLU A 30 138.77 -34.89 -9.38
C GLU A 30 138.58 -36.17 -10.21
N SER A 31 137.96 -37.18 -9.59
CA SER A 31 137.73 -38.49 -10.23
C SER A 31 136.57 -38.46 -11.23
N GLU A 32 136.65 -39.22 -12.33
CA GLU A 32 135.56 -39.25 -13.33
C GLU A 32 134.24 -39.80 -12.75
N GLY A 33 134.32 -40.71 -11.78
CA GLY A 33 133.16 -41.18 -11.02
C GLY A 33 132.49 -40.07 -10.19
N GLU A 34 133.28 -39.19 -9.57
CA GLU A 34 132.76 -38.10 -8.74
C GLU A 34 132.24 -36.91 -9.56
N LYS A 35 132.87 -36.60 -10.70
CA LYS A 35 132.31 -35.66 -11.69
C LYS A 35 130.94 -36.15 -12.18
N ASN A 36 130.85 -37.40 -12.61
CA ASN A 36 129.58 -38.00 -13.06
C ASN A 36 128.52 -38.04 -11.94
N LYS A 37 128.92 -38.27 -10.68
CA LYS A 37 128.02 -38.20 -9.51
C LYS A 37 127.45 -36.79 -9.31
N VAL A 38 128.29 -35.75 -9.31
CA VAL A 38 127.82 -34.36 -9.12
C VAL A 38 127.02 -33.86 -10.33
N LEU A 39 127.36 -34.26 -11.56
CA LEU A 39 126.53 -34.02 -12.74
C LEU A 39 125.14 -34.65 -12.57
N SER A 40 125.07 -35.91 -12.14
CA SER A 40 123.80 -36.61 -11.87
C SER A 40 122.99 -35.94 -10.76
N GLU A 41 123.65 -35.37 -9.75
CA GLU A 41 123.03 -34.63 -8.65
C GLU A 41 122.41 -33.30 -9.13
N ILE A 42 123.11 -32.56 -9.98
CA ILE A 42 122.62 -31.34 -10.65
C ILE A 42 121.46 -31.66 -11.61
N GLU A 43 121.56 -32.72 -12.40
CA GLU A 43 120.46 -33.16 -13.29
C GLU A 43 119.22 -33.57 -12.50
N ARG A 44 119.38 -34.34 -11.42
CA ARG A 44 118.30 -34.72 -10.49
C ARG A 44 117.59 -33.50 -9.92
N GLU A 45 118.34 -32.49 -9.47
CA GLU A 45 117.77 -31.29 -8.87
C GLU A 45 117.10 -30.37 -9.90
N CYS A 46 117.70 -30.22 -11.09
CA CYS A 46 117.04 -29.55 -12.21
C CYS A 46 115.70 -30.23 -12.55
N LEU A 47 115.70 -31.56 -12.70
CA LEU A 47 114.50 -32.35 -12.99
C LEU A 47 113.43 -32.23 -11.90
N GLU A 48 113.82 -32.18 -10.63
CA GLU A 48 112.91 -32.01 -9.50
C GLU A 48 112.33 -30.58 -9.42
N VAL A 49 113.11 -29.54 -9.76
CA VAL A 49 112.58 -28.17 -9.91
C VAL A 49 111.60 -28.09 -11.08
N TYR A 50 111.91 -28.69 -12.23
CA TYR A 50 110.98 -28.76 -13.36
C TYR A 50 109.71 -29.53 -13.01
N ARG A 51 109.82 -30.70 -12.37
CA ARG A 51 108.68 -31.51 -11.90
C ARG A 51 107.77 -30.68 -10.99
N ARG A 52 108.33 -30.03 -9.97
CA ARG A 52 107.59 -29.16 -9.05
C ARG A 52 106.87 -28.00 -9.76
N LYS A 53 107.52 -27.35 -10.74
CA LYS A 53 106.89 -26.28 -11.54
C LYS A 53 105.80 -26.79 -12.47
N VAL A 54 105.95 -28.00 -13.04
CA VAL A 54 104.90 -28.68 -13.80
C VAL A 54 103.73 -29.05 -12.88
N ASP A 55 103.99 -29.54 -11.67
CA ASP A 55 102.95 -29.86 -10.68
C ASP A 55 102.20 -28.61 -10.18
N ASP A 56 102.89 -27.49 -9.95
CA ASP A 56 102.27 -26.21 -9.63
C ASP A 56 101.39 -25.68 -10.78
N ALA A 57 101.89 -25.76 -12.02
CA ALA A 57 101.13 -25.41 -13.21
C ALA A 57 99.93 -26.35 -13.44
N ASN A 58 100.07 -27.64 -13.13
CA ASN A 58 99.01 -28.63 -13.26
C ASN A 58 97.95 -28.47 -12.16
N ARG A 59 98.35 -28.21 -10.91
CA ARG A 59 97.45 -27.86 -9.80
C ARG A 59 96.61 -26.62 -10.12
N THR A 60 97.25 -25.55 -10.56
CA THR A 60 96.54 -24.31 -10.94
C THR A 60 95.67 -24.50 -12.19
N ARG A 61 96.08 -25.31 -13.17
CA ARG A 61 95.24 -25.70 -14.32
C ARG A 61 93.99 -26.47 -13.87
N VAL A 62 94.11 -27.45 -12.98
CA VAL A 62 92.97 -28.23 -12.44
C VAL A 62 92.03 -27.33 -11.64
N GLN A 63 92.55 -26.46 -10.79
CA GLN A 63 91.75 -25.46 -10.04
C GLN A 63 90.97 -24.53 -10.98
N LEU A 64 91.59 -24.08 -12.08
CA LEU A 64 90.92 -23.25 -13.08
C LEU A 64 89.83 -24.02 -13.85
N HIS A 65 90.08 -25.26 -14.29
CA HIS A 65 89.04 -26.12 -14.89
C HIS A 65 87.86 -26.32 -13.93
N GLN A 66 88.13 -26.61 -12.65
CA GLN A 66 87.11 -26.80 -11.64
C GLN A 66 86.29 -25.52 -11.41
N SER A 67 86.95 -24.36 -11.31
CA SER A 67 86.28 -23.06 -11.11
C SER A 67 85.41 -22.63 -12.31
N VAL A 68 85.85 -22.93 -13.53
CA VAL A 68 85.04 -22.75 -14.75
C VAL A 68 83.82 -23.67 -14.68
N ALA A 69 84.02 -24.97 -14.50
CA ALA A 69 82.93 -25.95 -14.47
C ALA A 69 81.88 -25.66 -13.37
N THR A 70 82.29 -25.21 -12.18
CA THR A 70 81.35 -24.82 -11.11
C THR A 70 80.51 -23.61 -11.50
N LYS A 71 81.10 -22.61 -12.17
CA LYS A 71 80.36 -21.40 -12.59
C LYS A 71 79.49 -21.65 -13.82
N GLU A 72 79.92 -22.51 -14.74
CA GLU A 72 79.09 -22.97 -15.85
C GLU A 72 77.88 -23.77 -15.36
N ALA A 73 78.03 -24.59 -14.31
CA ALA A 73 76.91 -25.27 -13.66
C ALA A 73 75.96 -24.30 -12.93
N GLU A 74 76.49 -23.30 -12.22
CA GLU A 74 75.70 -22.23 -11.57
C GLU A 74 74.91 -21.41 -12.60
N VAL A 75 75.54 -21.03 -13.72
CA VAL A 75 74.88 -20.37 -14.86
C VAL A 75 73.81 -21.27 -15.49
N ALA A 76 74.09 -22.56 -15.72
CA ALA A 76 73.12 -23.49 -16.29
C ALA A 76 71.88 -23.67 -15.38
N SER A 77 72.07 -23.70 -14.06
CA SER A 77 71.00 -23.72 -13.06
C SER A 77 70.15 -22.44 -13.12
N LEU A 78 70.77 -21.24 -13.07
CA LEU A 78 70.05 -19.97 -13.16
C LEU A 78 69.29 -19.81 -14.49
N VAL A 79 69.87 -20.28 -15.60
CA VAL A 79 69.22 -20.28 -16.93
C VAL A 79 67.99 -21.20 -16.97
N ALA A 80 68.04 -22.35 -16.30
CA ALA A 80 66.89 -23.24 -16.17
C ALA A 80 65.78 -22.60 -15.32
N THR A 81 66.12 -22.08 -14.14
CA THR A 81 65.17 -21.38 -13.25
C THR A 81 64.53 -20.16 -13.90
N LEU A 82 65.27 -19.37 -14.68
CA LEU A 82 64.73 -18.22 -15.43
C LEU A 82 64.02 -18.61 -16.75
N GLY A 83 64.20 -19.84 -17.22
CA GLY A 83 63.70 -20.36 -18.50
C GLY A 83 64.36 -19.74 -19.75
N GLU A 84 65.49 -19.04 -19.62
CA GLU A 84 66.10 -18.20 -20.67
C GLU A 84 67.03 -18.97 -21.65
N HIS A 85 66.78 -20.28 -21.84
CA HIS A 85 67.61 -21.19 -22.64
C HIS A 85 67.98 -20.67 -24.06
N LYS A 86 67.07 -19.95 -24.73
CA LYS A 86 67.32 -19.36 -26.07
C LYS A 86 68.39 -18.27 -26.07
N LEU A 87 68.50 -17.48 -24.99
CA LEU A 87 69.50 -16.43 -24.87
C LEU A 87 70.84 -17.02 -24.45
N TYR A 88 70.82 -17.97 -23.50
CA TYR A 88 72.03 -18.66 -23.06
C TYR A 88 72.74 -19.38 -24.21
N LEU A 89 72.04 -20.23 -24.97
CA LEU A 89 72.63 -20.93 -26.12
C LEU A 89 73.26 -19.96 -27.14
N LYS A 90 72.60 -18.82 -27.41
CA LYS A 90 73.10 -17.83 -28.39
C LYS A 90 74.34 -17.07 -27.89
N SER A 91 74.47 -16.83 -26.59
CA SER A 91 75.66 -16.19 -25.99
C SER A 91 76.81 -17.18 -25.78
N PHE A 92 76.51 -18.35 -25.21
CA PHE A 92 77.48 -19.39 -24.89
C PHE A 92 78.13 -19.99 -26.14
N LEU A 93 77.37 -20.26 -27.22
CA LEU A 93 77.95 -20.70 -28.49
C LEU A 93 78.86 -19.65 -29.12
N VAL A 94 78.57 -18.36 -28.97
CA VAL A 94 79.42 -17.28 -29.51
C VAL A 94 80.74 -17.14 -28.74
N LEU A 95 80.75 -17.45 -27.44
CA LEU A 95 81.96 -17.41 -26.60
C LEU A 95 82.80 -18.69 -26.68
N VAL A 96 82.17 -19.87 -26.81
CA VAL A 96 82.84 -21.18 -26.74
C VAL A 96 83.09 -21.80 -28.13
N SER A 97 82.27 -21.46 -29.13
CA SER A 97 82.36 -22.04 -30.49
C SER A 97 82.65 -20.99 -31.56
N LYS A 98 83.94 -20.68 -31.75
CA LYS A 98 84.45 -20.08 -32.99
C LYS A 98 85.06 -21.18 -33.87
N PRO A 99 84.29 -21.81 -34.80
CA PRO A 99 84.75 -22.95 -35.58
C PRO A 99 85.72 -22.51 -36.70
N ALA A 100 86.97 -22.24 -36.33
CA ALA A 100 88.00 -21.66 -37.20
C ALA A 100 89.26 -22.56 -37.33
N LYS A 101 89.05 -23.84 -37.65
CA LYS A 101 90.01 -24.89 -38.08
C LYS A 101 91.23 -25.24 -37.21
N ASP A 102 91.82 -24.33 -36.44
CA ASP A 102 93.00 -24.61 -35.60
C ASP A 102 92.63 -24.89 -34.14
N LYS A 103 93.40 -25.79 -33.50
CA LYS A 103 93.11 -26.34 -32.16
C LYS A 103 93.60 -25.43 -31.01
N SER A 104 93.38 -24.11 -31.11
CA SER A 104 93.68 -23.20 -30.00
C SER A 104 92.61 -23.32 -28.90
N VAL A 105 92.92 -24.09 -27.85
CA VAL A 105 92.10 -24.13 -26.63
C VAL A 105 92.05 -22.73 -26.03
N VAL A 106 90.85 -22.18 -25.82
CA VAL A 106 90.68 -20.86 -25.21
C VAL A 106 91.29 -20.87 -23.80
N PRO A 107 92.14 -19.89 -23.42
CA PRO A 107 92.75 -19.86 -22.10
C PRO A 107 91.72 -19.90 -20.97
N LEU A 108 91.92 -20.79 -19.99
CA LEU A 108 90.98 -20.96 -18.87
C LEU A 108 90.70 -19.67 -18.09
N LYS A 109 91.68 -18.77 -18.01
CA LYS A 109 91.51 -17.43 -17.39
C LYS A 109 90.59 -16.51 -18.21
N GLU A 110 90.59 -16.64 -19.53
CA GLU A 110 89.74 -15.87 -20.45
C GLU A 110 88.30 -16.42 -20.45
N GLN A 111 88.14 -17.76 -20.44
CA GLN A 111 86.84 -18.40 -20.20
C GLN A 111 86.24 -17.97 -18.86
N LEU A 112 87.02 -18.02 -17.77
CA LEU A 112 86.58 -17.60 -16.44
C LEU A 112 86.18 -16.11 -16.40
N ALA A 113 86.93 -15.24 -17.10
CA ALA A 113 86.61 -13.82 -17.22
C ALA A 113 85.35 -13.55 -18.05
N ALA A 114 85.00 -14.41 -19.01
CA ALA A 114 83.77 -14.31 -19.80
C ALA A 114 82.53 -14.82 -19.04
N VAL A 115 82.67 -15.89 -18.24
CA VAL A 115 81.55 -16.48 -17.48
C VAL A 115 81.10 -15.62 -16.30
N VAL A 116 82.02 -14.96 -15.59
CA VAL A 116 81.71 -14.12 -14.41
C VAL A 116 80.66 -13.02 -14.68
N PRO A 117 80.78 -12.13 -15.68
CA PRO A 117 79.78 -11.09 -15.92
C PRO A 117 78.42 -11.64 -16.37
N VAL A 118 78.38 -12.81 -17.00
CA VAL A 118 77.12 -13.50 -17.36
C VAL A 118 76.43 -14.03 -16.10
N LEU A 119 77.20 -14.60 -15.17
CA LEU A 119 76.68 -15.10 -13.89
C LEU A 119 76.07 -13.98 -13.06
N GLU A 120 76.76 -12.85 -12.90
CA GLU A 120 76.26 -11.72 -12.11
C GLU A 120 75.03 -11.04 -12.76
N ASN A 121 74.95 -11.00 -14.10
CA ASN A 121 73.72 -10.56 -14.80
C ASN A 121 72.52 -11.48 -14.52
N LEU A 122 72.73 -12.79 -14.47
CA LEU A 122 71.68 -13.77 -14.17
C LEU A 122 71.24 -13.73 -12.70
N LYS A 123 72.16 -13.40 -11.77
CA LYS A 123 71.82 -13.17 -10.36
C LYS A 123 70.93 -11.94 -10.18
N GLY A 124 71.31 -10.80 -10.76
CA GLY A 124 70.48 -9.59 -10.73
C GLY A 124 69.09 -9.82 -11.35
N LYS A 125 69.03 -10.57 -12.47
CA LYS A 125 67.75 -11.01 -13.05
C LYS A 125 66.92 -11.89 -12.12
N LYS A 126 67.53 -12.82 -11.35
CA LYS A 126 66.81 -13.67 -10.39
C LYS A 126 66.17 -12.80 -9.30
N GLU A 127 66.92 -11.87 -8.74
CA GLU A 127 66.46 -10.96 -7.69
C GLU A 127 65.32 -10.04 -8.18
N GLU A 128 65.46 -9.44 -9.37
CA GLU A 128 64.39 -8.66 -10.00
C GLU A 128 63.12 -9.51 -10.20
N ARG A 129 63.28 -10.76 -10.67
CA ARG A 129 62.16 -11.70 -10.84
C ARG A 129 61.45 -12.01 -9.52
N LEU A 130 62.21 -12.35 -8.48
CA LEU A 130 61.66 -12.67 -7.15
C LEU A 130 60.82 -11.49 -6.61
N LYS A 131 61.32 -10.27 -6.78
CA LYS A 131 60.57 -9.05 -6.45
C LYS A 131 59.27 -8.95 -7.27
N GLN A 132 59.33 -9.12 -8.59
CA GLN A 132 58.15 -9.08 -9.46
C GLN A 132 57.09 -10.14 -9.05
N PHE A 133 57.49 -11.37 -8.71
CA PHE A 133 56.56 -12.39 -8.20
C PHE A 133 55.94 -11.98 -6.86
N SER A 134 56.72 -11.48 -5.90
CA SER A 134 56.23 -10.98 -4.60
C SER A 134 55.25 -9.80 -4.77
N ASP A 135 55.60 -8.82 -5.60
CA ASP A 135 54.77 -7.64 -5.88
C ASP A 135 53.44 -8.02 -6.55
N ILE A 136 53.42 -9.07 -7.40
CA ILE A 136 52.19 -9.55 -8.06
C ILE A 136 51.36 -10.44 -7.12
N GLN A 137 51.99 -11.35 -6.37
CA GLN A 137 51.27 -12.24 -5.44
C GLN A 137 50.59 -11.47 -4.32
N SER A 138 51.27 -10.47 -3.73
CA SER A 138 50.67 -9.59 -2.71
C SER A 138 49.49 -8.77 -3.24
N GLN A 139 49.51 -8.34 -4.51
CA GLN A 139 48.35 -7.70 -5.16
C GLN A 139 47.20 -8.69 -5.41
N ILE A 140 47.50 -9.91 -5.85
CA ILE A 140 46.49 -10.98 -6.02
C ILE A 140 45.83 -11.31 -4.68
N GLU A 141 46.61 -11.47 -3.62
CA GLU A 141 46.12 -11.79 -2.28
C GLU A 141 45.31 -10.64 -1.68
N LYS A 142 45.75 -9.39 -1.86
CA LYS A 142 44.94 -8.22 -1.49
C LYS A 142 43.58 -8.24 -2.18
N ILE A 143 43.53 -8.40 -3.50
CA ILE A 143 42.25 -8.42 -4.23
C ILE A 143 41.38 -9.61 -3.80
N ARG A 144 41.97 -10.79 -3.54
CA ARG A 144 41.23 -11.94 -2.99
C ARG A 144 40.64 -11.64 -1.60
N SER A 145 41.38 -10.95 -0.73
CA SER A 145 40.88 -10.54 0.59
C SER A 145 39.75 -9.50 0.51
N GLU A 146 39.73 -8.66 -0.53
CA GLU A 146 38.65 -7.71 -0.80
C GLU A 146 37.40 -8.37 -1.44
N LEU A 147 37.58 -9.51 -2.13
CA LEU A 147 36.50 -10.29 -2.78
C LEU A 147 35.89 -11.37 -1.86
N SER A 148 36.61 -11.74 -0.80
CA SER A 148 36.18 -12.67 0.25
C SER A 148 35.47 -11.93 1.38
N GLU A 149 34.67 -12.66 2.15
CA GLU A 149 34.29 -12.22 3.49
C GLU A 149 35.46 -12.44 4.45
N TYR A 150 35.57 -11.54 5.45
CA TYR A 150 36.41 -11.59 6.65
C TYR A 150 37.60 -12.58 6.65
N SER A 151 38.78 -12.07 6.31
CA SER A 151 40.06 -12.64 6.75
C SER A 151 40.60 -11.84 7.94
N ASP A 152 40.05 -12.10 9.13
CA ASP A 152 40.65 -11.68 10.40
C ASP A 152 40.76 -12.90 11.33
N GLY A 153 41.96 -13.15 11.84
CA GLY A 153 42.27 -14.29 12.72
C GLY A 153 42.07 -15.70 12.13
N ASP A 154 43.05 -16.21 11.36
CA ASP A 154 44.07 -17.15 11.90
C ASP A 154 44.96 -17.71 10.76
N ASP A 155 44.40 -17.88 9.55
CA ASP A 155 45.01 -18.64 8.44
C ASP A 155 46.16 -17.94 7.68
N LYS A 156 46.92 -17.06 8.35
CA LYS A 156 48.17 -16.44 7.85
C LYS A 156 49.36 -17.42 7.82
N ALA A 157 49.10 -18.73 7.89
CA ALA A 157 50.11 -19.78 7.96
C ALA A 157 50.64 -20.23 6.58
N ASN A 158 49.86 -20.08 5.51
CA ASN A 158 50.34 -20.32 4.14
C ASN A 158 51.13 -19.11 3.63
N SER A 159 52.35 -18.98 4.14
CA SER A 159 53.35 -18.00 3.70
C SER A 159 53.50 -17.94 2.18
N LEU A 160 53.83 -16.76 1.67
CA LEU A 160 54.14 -16.47 0.26
C LEU A 160 55.43 -17.17 -0.19
N ILE A 161 55.38 -18.50 -0.31
CA ILE A 161 56.46 -19.31 -0.88
C ILE A 161 56.45 -19.09 -2.40
N VAL A 162 57.16 -18.04 -2.82
CA VAL A 162 57.62 -17.91 -4.20
C VAL A 162 58.49 -19.13 -4.48
N ASP A 163 58.00 -20.03 -5.33
CA ASP A 163 58.73 -21.22 -5.76
C ASP A 163 60.00 -20.81 -6.55
N GLU A 164 61.11 -20.68 -5.82
CA GLU A 164 62.41 -20.21 -6.32
C GLU A 164 62.97 -21.07 -7.48
N ASN A 165 62.45 -22.29 -7.67
CA ASN A 165 62.96 -23.24 -8.65
C ASN A 165 62.54 -22.90 -10.08
N ASP A 166 61.36 -22.28 -10.26
CA ASP A 166 60.85 -21.82 -11.55
C ASP A 166 60.37 -20.37 -11.44
N LEU A 167 61.16 -19.48 -12.03
CA LEU A 167 60.96 -18.05 -12.18
C LEU A 167 60.80 -17.68 -13.66
N SER A 168 60.27 -18.62 -14.46
CA SER A 168 60.16 -18.49 -15.91
C SER A 168 59.19 -17.38 -16.33
N THR A 169 59.44 -16.81 -17.52
CA THR A 169 58.54 -15.82 -18.15
C THR A 169 57.11 -16.34 -18.28
N ARG A 170 56.91 -17.65 -18.50
CA ARG A 170 55.59 -18.26 -18.61
C ARG A 170 54.81 -18.20 -17.29
N LYS A 171 55.47 -18.52 -16.17
CA LYS A 171 54.86 -18.47 -14.83
C LYS A 171 54.54 -17.03 -14.43
N LEU A 172 55.47 -16.09 -14.69
CA LEU A 172 55.25 -14.66 -14.45
C LEU A 172 54.04 -14.12 -15.24
N ASN A 173 53.98 -14.40 -16.54
CA ASN A 173 52.85 -14.00 -17.39
C ASN A 173 51.52 -14.63 -16.94
N ASN A 174 51.53 -15.84 -16.37
CA ASN A 174 50.33 -16.48 -15.81
C ASN A 174 49.83 -15.72 -14.57
N TYR A 175 50.71 -15.39 -13.61
CA TYR A 175 50.32 -14.56 -12.47
C TYR A 175 49.88 -13.14 -12.89
N GLN A 176 50.49 -12.53 -13.90
CA GLN A 176 50.02 -11.25 -14.47
C GLN A 176 48.61 -11.37 -15.09
N ALA A 177 48.32 -12.47 -15.80
CA ALA A 177 46.98 -12.74 -16.34
C ALA A 177 45.95 -12.99 -15.23
N GLN A 178 46.31 -13.71 -14.16
CA GLN A 178 45.46 -13.88 -12.98
C GLN A 178 45.19 -12.55 -12.27
N LEU A 179 46.21 -11.70 -12.11
CA LEU A 179 46.06 -10.37 -11.52
C LEU A 179 45.11 -9.50 -12.36
N HIS A 180 45.27 -9.47 -13.69
CA HIS A 180 44.35 -8.74 -14.56
C HIS A 180 42.92 -9.30 -14.55
N ALA A 181 42.75 -10.62 -14.46
CA ALA A 181 41.42 -11.22 -14.32
C ALA A 181 40.74 -10.81 -13.01
N LEU A 182 41.45 -10.83 -11.89
CA LEU A 182 40.95 -10.41 -10.57
C LEU A 182 40.72 -8.89 -10.49
N GLN A 183 41.57 -8.07 -11.11
CA GLN A 183 41.35 -6.62 -11.25
C GLN A 183 40.06 -6.34 -12.04
N LYS A 184 39.82 -7.09 -13.12
CA LYS A 184 38.57 -6.97 -13.88
C LYS A 184 37.37 -7.42 -13.03
N GLU A 185 37.44 -8.58 -12.39
CA GLU A 185 36.35 -9.07 -11.52
C GLU A 185 36.00 -8.06 -10.41
N LYS A 186 37.01 -7.48 -9.76
CA LYS A 186 36.82 -6.39 -8.78
C LYS A 186 36.07 -5.19 -9.39
N SER A 187 36.43 -4.77 -10.60
CA SER A 187 35.76 -3.67 -11.31
C SER A 187 34.31 -4.02 -11.67
N ASP A 188 34.09 -5.21 -12.23
CA ASP A 188 32.77 -5.71 -12.65
C ASP A 188 31.83 -5.86 -11.43
N ARG A 189 32.33 -6.39 -10.30
CA ARG A 189 31.57 -6.46 -9.03
C ARG A 189 31.28 -5.08 -8.44
N LEU A 190 32.25 -4.16 -8.42
CA LEU A 190 32.05 -2.82 -7.86
C LEU A 190 31.01 -2.02 -8.65
N HIS A 191 31.01 -2.15 -9.99
CA HIS A 191 29.96 -1.57 -10.84
C HIS A 191 28.58 -2.16 -10.49
N LYS A 192 28.49 -3.48 -10.34
CA LYS A 192 27.24 -4.17 -9.99
C LYS A 192 26.72 -3.84 -8.60
N VAL A 193 27.60 -3.63 -7.61
CA VAL A 193 27.21 -3.09 -6.29
C VAL A 193 26.62 -1.68 -6.44
N LEU A 194 27.21 -0.82 -7.26
CA LEU A 194 26.68 0.54 -7.50
C LEU A 194 25.30 0.51 -8.20
N GLU A 195 25.12 -0.36 -9.20
CA GLU A 195 23.82 -0.58 -9.85
C GLU A 195 22.76 -1.01 -8.83
N TYR A 196 23.07 -2.02 -8.00
CA TYR A 196 22.17 -2.55 -6.99
C TYR A 196 21.85 -1.55 -5.87
N VAL A 197 22.84 -0.79 -5.39
CA VAL A 197 22.60 0.27 -4.38
C VAL A 197 21.72 1.38 -4.95
N ASN A 198 21.91 1.76 -6.22
CA ASN A 198 21.05 2.72 -6.89
C ASN A 198 19.61 2.19 -7.09
N GLU A 199 19.46 0.90 -7.43
CA GLU A 199 18.14 0.25 -7.55
C GLU A 199 17.42 0.19 -6.19
N VAL A 200 18.11 -0.19 -5.11
CA VAL A 200 17.58 -0.13 -3.73
C VAL A 200 17.19 1.30 -3.36
N HIS A 201 18.02 2.31 -3.68
CA HIS A 201 17.70 3.72 -3.42
C HIS A 201 16.42 4.17 -4.13
N CYS A 202 16.27 3.86 -5.41
CA CYS A 202 15.06 4.16 -6.19
C CYS A 202 13.81 3.48 -5.60
N LEU A 203 13.90 2.17 -5.29
CA LEU A 203 12.79 1.41 -4.70
C LEU A 203 12.40 1.96 -3.32
N CYS A 204 13.38 2.24 -2.45
CA CYS A 204 13.15 2.89 -1.16
C CYS A 204 12.46 4.26 -1.32
N GLY A 205 12.89 5.08 -2.28
CA GLY A 205 12.28 6.39 -2.57
C GLY A 205 10.82 6.31 -3.05
N VAL A 206 10.48 5.32 -3.87
CA VAL A 206 9.09 5.09 -4.34
C VAL A 206 8.20 4.57 -3.20
N LEU A 207 8.72 3.63 -2.39
CA LEU A 207 8.02 3.00 -1.26
C LEU A 207 7.98 3.84 0.02
N GLY A 208 8.71 4.96 0.08
CA GLY A 208 8.88 5.75 1.31
C GLY A 208 9.58 4.98 2.43
N ILE A 209 10.48 4.06 2.09
CA ILE A 209 11.25 3.24 3.05
C ILE A 209 12.60 3.93 3.31
N ASP A 210 13.07 3.83 4.56
CA ASP A 210 14.37 4.37 4.99
C ASP A 210 15.53 3.57 4.36
N PHE A 211 16.13 4.15 3.32
CA PHE A 211 17.28 3.60 2.60
C PHE A 211 18.44 3.24 3.55
N GLY A 212 18.72 4.08 4.54
CA GLY A 212 19.83 3.86 5.48
C GLY A 212 19.61 2.61 6.32
N LYS A 213 18.41 2.42 6.88
CA LYS A 213 18.06 1.19 7.63
C LYS A 213 18.10 -0.04 6.73
N THR A 214 17.56 0.06 5.50
CA THR A 214 17.56 -1.06 4.53
C THR A 214 18.98 -1.49 4.16
N VAL A 215 19.87 -0.55 3.88
CA VAL A 215 21.24 -0.84 3.42
C VAL A 215 22.19 -1.22 4.55
N ASN A 216 22.05 -0.60 5.74
CA ASN A 216 22.81 -1.00 6.93
C ASN A 216 22.47 -2.42 7.40
N GLY A 217 21.28 -2.93 7.08
CA GLY A 217 20.89 -4.34 7.31
C GLY A 217 21.61 -5.34 6.41
N ILE A 218 22.29 -4.89 5.36
CA ILE A 218 23.14 -5.71 4.48
C ILE A 218 24.61 -5.53 4.90
N HIS A 219 25.14 -4.31 4.79
CA HIS A 219 26.50 -3.98 5.24
C HIS A 219 26.67 -2.46 5.46
N PRO A 220 27.19 -1.99 6.61
CA PRO A 220 27.30 -0.55 6.90
C PRO A 220 28.11 0.26 5.87
N SER A 221 29.12 -0.34 5.25
CA SER A 221 29.96 0.33 4.23
C SER A 221 29.21 0.72 2.94
N LEU A 222 27.98 0.23 2.75
CA LEU A 222 27.16 0.57 1.58
C LEU A 222 26.38 1.89 1.79
N HIS A 223 26.20 2.31 3.04
CA HIS A 223 25.58 3.60 3.41
C HIS A 223 26.66 4.67 3.70
N GLN A 224 27.80 4.26 4.25
CA GLN A 224 28.86 5.16 4.71
C GLN A 224 29.85 5.51 3.59
N ASN A 225 29.55 6.57 2.82
CA ASN A 225 30.47 7.18 1.83
C ASN A 225 31.69 7.90 2.48
N GLY A 226 32.38 7.24 3.40
CA GLY A 226 33.63 7.69 3.99
C GLY A 226 34.81 7.38 3.06
N LEU A 227 35.71 8.34 2.86
CA LEU A 227 36.82 8.27 1.90
C LEU A 227 37.84 7.13 2.17
N GLU A 228 37.75 6.47 3.32
CA GLU A 228 38.70 5.48 3.84
C GLU A 228 38.10 4.05 3.93
N GLN A 229 36.79 3.87 3.69
CA GLN A 229 36.14 2.56 3.75
C GLN A 229 35.81 2.07 2.34
N SER A 230 36.46 0.99 1.92
CA SER A 230 36.11 0.30 0.68
C SER A 230 34.70 -0.28 0.76
N THR A 231 33.87 -0.03 -0.25
CA THR A 231 32.58 -0.71 -0.41
C THR A 231 32.80 -2.21 -0.49
N ASN A 232 32.05 -2.96 0.33
CA ASN A 232 32.14 -4.42 0.35
C ASN A 232 31.63 -4.99 -0.99
N ILE A 233 32.45 -5.85 -1.63
CA ILE A 233 32.19 -6.50 -2.92
C ILE A 233 32.17 -8.04 -2.79
N SER A 234 31.95 -8.55 -1.58
CA SER A 234 31.75 -9.97 -1.31
C SER A 234 30.53 -10.53 -2.04
N ASN A 235 30.52 -11.85 -2.22
CA ASN A 235 29.36 -12.55 -2.78
C ASN A 235 28.10 -12.34 -1.92
N SER A 236 28.23 -12.41 -0.58
CA SER A 236 27.14 -12.17 0.37
C SER A 236 26.56 -10.76 0.30
N THR A 237 27.39 -9.73 0.04
CA THR A 237 26.92 -8.35 -0.10
C THR A 237 26.12 -8.18 -1.39
N LEU A 238 26.58 -8.78 -2.49
CA LEU A 238 25.87 -8.81 -3.77
C LEU A 238 24.56 -9.62 -3.70
N GLU A 239 24.56 -10.75 -2.98
CA GLU A 239 23.38 -11.60 -2.76
C GLU A 239 22.36 -10.92 -1.83
N GLY A 240 22.81 -10.31 -0.73
CA GLY A 240 21.98 -9.54 0.20
C GLY A 240 21.33 -8.34 -0.48
N LEU A 241 22.06 -7.64 -1.36
CA LEU A 241 21.51 -6.60 -2.24
C LEU A 241 20.47 -7.17 -3.20
N ALA A 242 20.76 -8.25 -3.93
CA ALA A 242 19.82 -8.86 -4.87
C ALA A 242 18.53 -9.37 -4.20
N ASN A 243 18.65 -10.00 -3.03
CA ASN A 243 17.52 -10.44 -2.21
C ASN A 243 16.70 -9.24 -1.69
N THR A 244 17.35 -8.16 -1.29
CA THR A 244 16.69 -6.92 -0.88
C THR A 244 15.93 -6.27 -2.04
N ILE A 245 16.52 -6.20 -3.24
CA ILE A 245 15.86 -5.72 -4.46
C ILE A 245 14.62 -6.58 -4.79
N SER A 246 14.74 -7.91 -4.69
CA SER A 246 13.64 -8.84 -4.91
C SER A 246 12.48 -8.61 -3.94
N ASN A 247 12.80 -8.45 -2.64
CA ASN A 247 11.83 -8.17 -1.58
C ASN A 247 11.15 -6.80 -1.77
N LEU A 248 11.90 -5.75 -2.09
CA LEU A 248 11.36 -4.42 -2.35
C LEU A 248 10.45 -4.41 -3.60
N LYS A 249 10.79 -5.16 -4.66
CA LYS A 249 9.92 -5.33 -5.84
C LYS A 249 8.66 -6.15 -5.52
N ALA A 250 8.71 -7.10 -4.59
CA ALA A 250 7.52 -7.82 -4.13
C ALA A 250 6.58 -6.93 -3.30
N GLU A 251 7.15 -6.14 -2.39
CA GLU A 251 6.43 -5.11 -1.62
C GLU A 251 5.80 -4.06 -2.53
N GLN A 252 6.51 -3.61 -3.58
CA GLN A 252 6.00 -2.69 -4.59
C GLN A 252 4.73 -3.20 -5.26
N ARG A 253 4.73 -4.43 -5.78
CA ARG A 253 3.53 -5.05 -6.39
C ARG A 253 2.38 -5.17 -5.39
N SER A 254 2.66 -5.71 -4.20
CA SER A 254 1.66 -5.86 -3.12
C SER A 254 0.98 -4.53 -2.74
N ARG A 255 1.76 -3.44 -2.69
CA ARG A 255 1.21 -2.10 -2.46
C ARG A 255 0.39 -1.59 -3.64
N ILE A 256 0.83 -1.79 -4.89
CA ILE A 256 0.09 -1.39 -6.09
C ILE A 256 -1.27 -2.09 -6.14
N ASP A 257 -1.33 -3.39 -5.87
CA ASP A 257 -2.58 -4.16 -5.85
C ASP A 257 -3.52 -3.67 -4.74
N LYS A 258 -3.02 -3.54 -3.50
CA LYS A 258 -3.82 -3.00 -2.38
C LYS A 258 -4.32 -1.57 -2.65
N MET A 259 -3.52 -0.75 -3.32
CA MET A 259 -3.92 0.61 -3.74
C MET A 259 -4.97 0.57 -4.86
N ARG A 260 -4.89 -0.39 -5.79
CA ARG A 260 -5.88 -0.63 -6.84
C ARG A 260 -7.24 -1.04 -6.25
N GLU A 261 -7.27 -2.01 -5.33
CA GLU A 261 -8.48 -2.45 -4.60
C GLU A 261 -9.12 -1.31 -3.78
N THR A 262 -8.28 -0.56 -3.07
CA THR A 262 -8.72 0.58 -2.25
C THR A 262 -9.27 1.69 -3.14
N MET A 263 -8.62 2.00 -4.26
CA MET A 263 -9.08 2.98 -5.25
C MET A 263 -10.40 2.55 -5.91
N GLU A 264 -10.58 1.26 -6.23
CA GLU A 264 -11.84 0.76 -6.79
C GLU A 264 -13.00 0.91 -5.78
N SER A 265 -12.75 0.56 -4.52
CA SER A 265 -13.69 0.71 -3.40
C SER A 265 -14.06 2.18 -3.17
N LEU A 266 -13.06 3.06 -3.23
CA LEU A 266 -13.20 4.51 -3.13
C LEU A 266 -14.01 5.09 -4.31
N CYS A 267 -13.76 4.62 -5.54
CA CYS A 267 -14.53 4.97 -6.73
C CYS A 267 -16.00 4.51 -6.64
N LYS A 268 -16.27 3.32 -6.06
CA LYS A 268 -17.63 2.84 -5.79
C LYS A 268 -18.33 3.75 -4.78
N LEU A 269 -17.66 4.10 -3.67
CA LEU A 269 -18.22 4.98 -2.64
C LEU A 269 -18.48 6.42 -3.14
N TRP A 270 -17.56 7.03 -3.89
CA TRP A 270 -17.77 8.36 -4.48
C TRP A 270 -18.95 8.43 -5.45
N LYS A 271 -19.24 7.34 -6.18
CA LYS A 271 -20.42 7.21 -7.06
C LYS A 271 -21.72 7.02 -6.27
N LEU A 272 -21.67 6.39 -5.09
CA LEU A 272 -22.84 6.18 -4.23
C LEU A 272 -23.17 7.38 -3.32
N MET A 273 -22.18 8.25 -3.05
CA MET A 273 -22.29 9.36 -2.10
C MET A 273 -22.37 10.74 -2.77
N ASP A 274 -22.24 10.80 -4.10
CA ASP A 274 -22.08 12.01 -4.89
C ASP A 274 -21.00 12.97 -4.34
N SER A 275 -19.88 12.40 -3.88
CA SER A 275 -18.78 13.17 -3.26
C SER A 275 -18.24 14.23 -4.22
N PRO A 276 -18.01 15.48 -3.77
CA PRO A 276 -17.60 16.58 -4.63
C PRO A 276 -16.23 16.33 -5.27
N GLN A 277 -15.96 16.99 -6.40
CA GLN A 277 -14.72 16.77 -7.17
C GLN A 277 -13.48 17.10 -6.34
N GLU A 278 -13.58 18.03 -5.39
CA GLU A 278 -12.51 18.49 -4.49
C GLU A 278 -12.05 17.37 -3.54
N GLU A 279 -12.97 16.56 -3.01
CA GLU A 279 -12.65 15.37 -2.20
C GLU A 279 -11.94 14.28 -3.03
N ARG A 280 -12.19 14.24 -4.35
CA ARG A 280 -11.54 13.32 -5.30
C ARG A 280 -10.15 13.81 -5.73
N ARG A 281 -9.98 15.12 -5.97
CA ARG A 281 -8.73 15.75 -6.48
C ARG A 281 -7.49 15.37 -5.67
N GLN A 282 -7.59 15.26 -4.35
CA GLN A 282 -6.47 14.88 -3.48
C GLN A 282 -5.89 13.48 -3.75
N PHE A 283 -6.61 12.60 -4.46
CA PHE A 283 -6.14 11.28 -4.87
C PHE A 283 -5.81 11.19 -6.37
N ASN A 284 -5.96 12.26 -7.15
CA ASN A 284 -5.65 12.25 -8.59
C ASN A 284 -4.20 11.81 -8.88
N ARG A 285 -3.23 12.18 -8.03
CA ARG A 285 -1.83 11.75 -8.15
C ARG A 285 -1.65 10.23 -7.98
N VAL A 286 -2.48 9.59 -7.15
CA VAL A 286 -2.51 8.14 -7.01
C VAL A 286 -3.22 7.50 -8.20
N LEU A 287 -4.36 8.07 -8.61
CA LEU A 287 -5.13 7.58 -9.75
C LEU A 287 -4.32 7.59 -11.05
N SER A 288 -3.52 8.63 -11.31
CA SER A 288 -2.61 8.64 -12.46
C SER A 288 -1.54 7.53 -12.39
N VAL A 289 -0.97 7.29 -11.20
CA VAL A 289 0.04 6.25 -10.98
C VAL A 289 -0.53 4.84 -11.12
N LEU A 290 -1.80 4.62 -10.77
CA LEU A 290 -2.51 3.34 -10.97
C LEU A 290 -2.96 3.09 -12.44
N ILE A 291 -2.88 4.12 -13.29
CA ILE A 291 -3.19 4.05 -14.73
C ILE A 291 -1.91 3.93 -15.58
N SER A 292 -0.79 4.49 -15.12
CA SER A 292 0.54 4.26 -15.71
C SER A 292 1.00 2.80 -15.62
N SER A 293 1.99 2.42 -16.43
CA SER A 293 2.64 1.10 -16.34
C SER A 293 3.34 0.91 -15.00
N GLU A 294 3.38 -0.33 -14.51
CA GLU A 294 4.04 -0.72 -13.26
C GLU A 294 5.53 -0.34 -13.23
N GLU A 295 6.16 -0.34 -14.41
CA GLU A 295 7.58 -0.04 -14.65
C GLU A 295 7.92 1.47 -14.60
N GLU A 296 6.91 2.36 -14.68
CA GLU A 296 7.11 3.81 -14.83
C GLU A 296 6.78 4.60 -13.54
N ILE A 297 6.56 3.91 -12.41
CA ILE A 297 6.21 4.51 -11.12
C ILE A 297 7.45 5.10 -10.43
N LEU A 298 8.04 6.13 -11.05
CA LEU A 298 9.26 6.81 -10.60
C LEU A 298 9.00 7.90 -9.54
N SER A 299 7.74 8.26 -9.28
CA SER A 299 7.41 9.39 -8.41
C SER A 299 7.59 9.06 -6.92
N PRO A 300 8.49 9.73 -6.17
CA PRO A 300 8.79 9.37 -4.78
C PRO A 300 7.58 9.47 -3.86
N GLY A 301 7.51 8.53 -2.92
CA GLY A 301 6.53 8.48 -1.83
C GLY A 301 5.07 8.20 -2.24
N VAL A 302 4.74 7.88 -3.50
CA VAL A 302 3.35 7.56 -3.87
C VAL A 302 2.91 6.19 -3.38
N LEU A 303 3.83 5.21 -3.34
CA LEU A 303 3.58 3.90 -2.73
C LEU A 303 3.99 3.89 -1.24
N SER A 304 3.96 5.04 -0.59
CA SER A 304 4.23 5.16 0.86
C SER A 304 3.09 4.55 1.68
N GLN A 305 3.46 4.00 2.84
CA GLN A 305 2.50 3.48 3.81
C GLN A 305 1.48 4.55 4.23
N GLU A 306 1.91 5.80 4.44
CA GLU A 306 1.05 6.96 4.73
C GLU A 306 -0.03 7.17 3.65
N THR A 307 0.33 7.03 2.36
CA THR A 307 -0.63 7.21 1.26
C THR A 307 -1.67 6.08 1.21
N ILE A 308 -1.26 4.86 1.54
CA ILE A 308 -2.15 3.69 1.65
C ILE A 308 -3.12 3.88 2.84
N GLU A 309 -2.59 4.27 4.00
CA GLU A 309 -3.38 4.54 5.21
C GLU A 309 -4.36 5.70 5.00
N LYS A 310 -3.95 6.78 4.33
CA LYS A 310 -4.84 7.90 3.99
C LYS A 310 -6.00 7.48 3.09
N MET A 311 -5.77 6.60 2.12
CA MET A 311 -6.87 6.05 1.29
C MET A 311 -7.77 5.10 2.08
N GLY A 312 -7.21 4.24 2.93
CA GLY A 312 -7.99 3.35 3.80
C GLY A 312 -8.89 4.13 4.77
N ALA A 313 -8.36 5.18 5.40
CA ALA A 313 -9.11 6.07 6.28
C ALA A 313 -10.23 6.84 5.55
N GLU A 314 -10.03 7.22 4.28
CA GLU A 314 -11.07 7.84 3.46
C GLU A 314 -12.18 6.86 3.08
N VAL A 315 -11.84 5.62 2.71
CA VAL A 315 -12.82 4.54 2.48
C VAL A 315 -13.62 4.26 3.75
N GLU A 316 -12.97 4.24 4.92
CA GLU A 316 -13.64 4.08 6.21
C GLU A 316 -14.56 5.28 6.53
N ARG A 317 -14.09 6.52 6.32
CA ARG A 317 -14.88 7.77 6.49
C ARG A 317 -16.14 7.74 5.63
N LEU A 318 -16.01 7.42 4.35
CA LEU A 318 -17.13 7.35 3.41
C LEU A 318 -18.08 6.21 3.72
N THR A 319 -17.58 5.07 4.20
CA THR A 319 -18.42 3.95 4.67
C THR A 319 -19.24 4.33 5.90
N LYS A 320 -18.60 4.98 6.90
CA LYS A 320 -19.29 5.56 8.06
C LYS A 320 -20.32 6.63 7.66
N LEU A 321 -20.01 7.46 6.66
CA LEU A 321 -20.93 8.47 6.13
C LEU A 321 -22.12 7.84 5.37
N LYS A 322 -21.90 6.77 4.60
CA LYS A 322 -22.95 5.97 3.94
C LYS A 322 -23.92 5.40 4.98
N ALA A 323 -23.40 4.76 6.03
CA ALA A 323 -24.20 4.21 7.13
C ALA A 323 -25.05 5.29 7.82
N ARG A 324 -24.45 6.46 8.12
CA ARG A 324 -25.18 7.61 8.70
C ARG A 324 -26.29 8.12 7.79
N ARG A 325 -26.03 8.34 6.49
CA ARG A 325 -27.07 8.75 5.53
C ARG A 325 -28.18 7.72 5.40
N LEU A 326 -27.87 6.43 5.38
CA LEU A 326 -28.90 5.38 5.35
C LEU A 326 -29.76 5.38 6.61
N LYS A 327 -29.17 5.56 7.80
CA LYS A 327 -29.89 5.71 9.07
C LYS A 327 -30.81 6.95 9.07
N GLU A 328 -30.34 8.09 8.54
CA GLU A 328 -31.17 9.29 8.36
C GLU A 328 -32.35 9.07 7.40
N ILE A 329 -32.12 8.40 6.26
CA ILE A 329 -33.19 8.13 5.28
C ILE A 329 -34.20 7.15 5.86
N PHE A 330 -33.74 6.10 6.57
CA PHE A 330 -34.59 5.15 7.27
C PHE A 330 -35.49 5.85 8.30
N MET A 331 -34.93 6.71 9.15
CA MET A 331 -35.71 7.48 10.14
C MET A 331 -36.74 8.40 9.47
N LYS A 332 -36.37 9.11 8.38
CA LYS A 332 -37.31 9.95 7.61
C LYS A 332 -38.45 9.11 7.01
N LYS A 333 -38.13 7.93 6.47
CA LYS A 333 -39.12 6.96 5.96
C LYS A 333 -40.01 6.38 7.08
N ARG A 334 -39.49 6.22 8.30
CA ARG A 334 -40.29 5.74 9.43
C ARG A 334 -41.28 6.79 9.93
N SER A 335 -40.87 8.07 9.93
CA SER A 335 -41.82 9.18 10.15
C SER A 335 -42.87 9.30 9.05
N GLU A 336 -42.52 9.08 7.77
CA GLU A 336 -43.49 9.01 6.66
C GLU A 336 -44.54 7.91 6.91
N LEU A 337 -44.10 6.70 7.30
CA LEU A 337 -45.00 5.60 7.68
C LEU A 337 -45.93 5.99 8.85
N GLU A 338 -45.39 6.60 9.90
CA GLU A 338 -46.16 6.99 11.08
C GLU A 338 -47.21 8.06 10.80
N GLU A 339 -46.92 9.04 9.95
CA GLU A 339 -47.88 10.06 9.54
C GLU A 339 -49.05 9.46 8.73
N ILE A 340 -48.75 8.50 7.85
CA ILE A 340 -49.76 7.77 7.05
C ILE A 340 -50.60 6.85 7.96
N CYS A 341 -49.97 6.12 8.88
CA CYS A 341 -50.65 5.28 9.86
C CYS A 341 -51.56 6.11 10.78
N ARG A 342 -51.06 7.23 11.32
CA ARG A 342 -51.82 8.15 12.18
C ARG A 342 -53.02 8.78 11.47
N SER A 343 -52.83 9.28 10.24
CA SER A 343 -53.92 9.90 9.46
C SER A 343 -54.98 8.89 8.98
N ALA A 344 -54.66 7.60 8.97
CA ALA A 344 -55.58 6.52 8.62
C ALA A 344 -56.11 5.71 9.83
N HIS A 345 -55.72 6.09 11.06
CA HIS A 345 -56.02 5.40 12.32
C HIS A 345 -55.65 3.90 12.27
N ILE A 346 -54.42 3.61 11.86
CA ILE A 346 -53.79 2.30 11.78
C ILE A 346 -52.61 2.26 12.76
N GLU A 347 -52.43 1.16 13.49
CA GLU A 347 -51.20 0.94 14.27
C GLU A 347 -50.01 0.62 13.35
N PRO A 348 -48.87 1.33 13.45
CA PRO A 348 -47.68 1.03 12.66
C PRO A 348 -46.97 -0.23 13.19
N ASP A 349 -46.45 -1.05 12.28
CA ASP A 349 -45.78 -2.33 12.57
C ASP A 349 -44.61 -2.17 13.57
N ALA A 350 -44.74 -2.80 14.73
CA ALA A 350 -43.74 -2.76 15.80
C ALA A 350 -42.37 -3.36 15.38
N SER A 351 -42.34 -4.26 14.39
CA SER A 351 -41.10 -4.87 13.87
C SER A 351 -40.24 -3.93 13.01
N THR A 352 -40.59 -2.65 12.94
CA THR A 352 -39.73 -1.57 12.45
C THR A 352 -39.67 -0.38 13.42
N ALA A 353 -39.91 -0.59 14.72
CA ALA A 353 -39.76 0.44 15.75
C ALA A 353 -38.33 1.02 15.76
N PRO A 354 -38.16 2.34 16.00
CA PRO A 354 -36.87 3.00 15.87
C PRO A 354 -35.82 2.47 16.85
N GLU A 355 -36.19 2.08 18.06
CA GLU A 355 -35.27 1.50 19.05
C GLU A 355 -34.67 0.19 18.52
N GLN A 356 -35.53 -0.79 18.22
CA GLN A 356 -35.13 -2.13 17.75
C GLN A 356 -34.32 -2.06 16.44
N THR A 357 -34.72 -1.20 15.51
CA THR A 357 -34.03 -1.07 14.22
C THR A 357 -32.69 -0.34 14.32
N ASN A 358 -32.56 0.66 15.20
CA ASN A 358 -31.27 1.30 15.48
C ASN A 358 -30.31 0.30 16.15
N GLU A 359 -30.78 -0.51 17.10
CA GLU A 359 -29.99 -1.57 17.73
C GLU A 359 -29.53 -2.64 16.72
N MET A 360 -30.41 -3.06 15.79
CA MET A 360 -30.06 -4.01 14.70
C MET A 360 -29.04 -3.44 13.70
N ILE A 361 -29.09 -2.13 13.41
CA ILE A 361 -28.13 -1.43 12.54
C ILE A 361 -26.78 -1.25 13.25
N ASP A 362 -26.79 -0.79 14.50
CA ASP A 362 -25.56 -0.50 15.25
C ASP A 362 -24.82 -1.77 15.73
N SER A 363 -25.53 -2.90 15.84
CA SER A 363 -24.93 -4.23 16.03
C SER A 363 -24.47 -4.90 14.72
N GLY A 364 -24.74 -4.30 13.56
CA GLY A 364 -24.34 -4.83 12.25
C GLY A 364 -25.07 -6.10 11.81
N MET A 365 -26.21 -6.43 12.44
CA MET A 365 -26.91 -7.70 12.26
C MET A 365 -27.72 -7.80 10.96
N ILE A 366 -28.05 -6.68 10.32
CA ILE A 366 -28.87 -6.60 9.10
C ILE A 366 -28.35 -5.47 8.21
N ASP A 367 -28.32 -5.64 6.88
CA ASP A 367 -27.95 -4.54 5.98
C ASP A 367 -29.03 -3.43 5.96
N PRO A 368 -28.66 -2.15 6.13
CA PRO A 368 -29.64 -1.06 6.16
C PRO A 368 -30.46 -0.88 4.87
N SER A 369 -30.00 -1.39 3.72
CA SER A 369 -30.74 -1.33 2.46
C SER A 369 -31.92 -2.32 2.43
N GLU A 370 -31.76 -3.50 3.05
CA GLU A 370 -32.85 -4.49 3.21
C GLU A 370 -33.92 -3.97 4.17
N LEU A 371 -33.50 -3.38 5.31
CA LEU A 371 -34.42 -2.72 6.24
C LEU A 371 -35.19 -1.58 5.58
N LEU A 372 -34.53 -0.77 4.75
CA LEU A 372 -35.17 0.30 3.99
C LEU A 372 -36.18 -0.25 2.97
N ALA A 373 -35.86 -1.33 2.25
CA ALA A 373 -36.79 -1.98 1.32
C ALA A 373 -38.03 -2.59 2.05
N LYS A 374 -37.84 -3.21 3.22
CA LYS A 374 -38.94 -3.66 4.10
C LYS A 374 -39.84 -2.48 4.49
N LEU A 375 -39.24 -1.37 4.89
CA LEU A 375 -39.96 -0.16 5.31
C LEU A 375 -40.71 0.50 4.15
N GLU A 376 -40.15 0.55 2.94
CA GLU A 376 -40.85 1.05 1.76
C GLU A 376 -42.04 0.14 1.37
N SER A 377 -41.93 -1.18 1.55
CA SER A 377 -43.07 -2.10 1.42
C SER A 377 -44.17 -1.83 2.45
N GLN A 378 -43.81 -1.53 3.71
CA GLN A 378 -44.77 -1.12 4.74
C GLN A 378 -45.46 0.21 4.39
N ILE A 379 -44.72 1.22 3.91
CA ILE A 379 -45.26 2.52 3.48
C ILE A 379 -46.26 2.34 2.33
N LEU A 380 -45.94 1.49 1.33
CA LEU A 380 -46.84 1.22 0.22
C LEU A 380 -48.15 0.58 0.70
N LYS A 381 -48.08 -0.43 1.57
CA LYS A 381 -49.24 -1.07 2.20
C LYS A 381 -50.07 -0.10 3.04
N ALA A 382 -49.42 0.78 3.82
CA ALA A 382 -50.10 1.80 4.62
C ALA A 382 -50.81 2.86 3.74
N LYS A 383 -50.23 3.24 2.60
CA LYS A 383 -50.88 4.12 1.61
C LYS A 383 -52.10 3.46 0.97
N GLU A 384 -52.00 2.19 0.58
CA GLU A 384 -53.13 1.42 0.04
C GLU A 384 -54.27 1.27 1.07
N GLU A 385 -53.92 0.93 2.31
CA GLU A 385 -54.86 0.85 3.43
C GLU A 385 -55.56 2.19 3.67
N SER A 386 -54.81 3.29 3.76
CA SER A 386 -55.32 4.66 3.92
C SER A 386 -56.29 5.05 2.80
N LEU A 387 -55.91 4.82 1.53
CA LEU A 387 -56.77 5.06 0.38
C LEU A 387 -58.07 4.25 0.44
N SER A 388 -58.01 2.98 0.88
CA SER A 388 -59.19 2.13 1.05
C SER A 388 -60.12 2.60 2.19
N ARG A 389 -59.54 3.14 3.26
CA ARG A 389 -60.26 3.63 4.45
C ARG A 389 -60.89 5.01 4.22
N LYS A 390 -60.40 5.77 3.23
CA LYS A 390 -60.76 7.18 2.98
C LYS A 390 -62.27 7.47 2.98
N ASP A 391 -63.09 6.68 2.29
CA ASP A 391 -64.55 6.90 2.23
C ASP A 391 -65.26 6.65 3.57
N ILE A 392 -64.67 5.83 4.46
CA ILE A 392 -65.15 5.65 5.84
C ILE A 392 -64.65 6.80 6.71
N MET A 393 -63.36 7.16 6.61
CA MET A 393 -62.77 8.31 7.32
C MET A 393 -63.51 9.63 7.01
N ASP A 394 -63.81 9.88 5.74
CA ASP A 394 -64.59 11.03 5.28
C ASP A 394 -66.03 11.03 5.82
N ARG A 395 -66.55 9.91 6.33
CA ARG A 395 -67.87 9.80 6.97
C ARG A 395 -67.77 9.90 8.49
N ILE A 396 -66.74 9.31 9.11
CA ILE A 396 -66.39 9.51 10.52
C ILE A 396 -66.22 11.01 10.79
N ASN A 397 -65.39 11.71 10.02
CA ASN A 397 -65.15 13.14 10.17
C ASN A 397 -66.44 13.98 10.09
N LYS A 398 -67.35 13.64 9.16
CA LYS A 398 -68.65 14.31 9.03
C LYS A 398 -69.60 14.01 10.20
N TRP A 399 -69.54 12.80 10.75
CA TRP A 399 -70.32 12.39 11.92
C TRP A 399 -69.81 13.06 13.20
N ILE A 400 -68.50 13.10 13.42
CA ILE A 400 -67.87 13.83 14.55
C ILE A 400 -68.28 15.32 14.48
N SER A 401 -68.10 15.98 13.33
CA SER A 401 -68.54 17.37 13.16
C SER A 401 -70.04 17.61 13.40
N ALA A 402 -70.88 16.59 13.20
CA ALA A 402 -72.30 16.66 13.52
C ALA A 402 -72.58 16.49 15.02
N CYS A 403 -71.81 15.64 15.72
CA CYS A 403 -71.83 15.51 17.18
C CYS A 403 -71.30 16.78 17.87
N ASP A 404 -70.30 17.47 17.29
CA ASP A 404 -69.79 18.73 17.81
C ASP A 404 -70.84 19.85 17.73
N GLU A 405 -71.55 19.97 16.60
CA GLU A 405 -72.70 20.88 16.48
C GLU A 405 -73.89 20.45 17.36
N GLU A 406 -74.03 19.17 17.70
CA GLU A 406 -75.02 18.71 18.69
C GLU A 406 -74.65 19.15 20.10
N ALA A 407 -73.41 18.95 20.53
CA ALA A 407 -72.92 19.38 21.84
C ALA A 407 -73.02 20.91 22.00
N TRP A 408 -72.60 21.67 20.98
CA TRP A 408 -72.77 23.12 20.94
C TRP A 408 -74.26 23.53 20.99
N LEU A 409 -75.15 22.80 20.32
CA LEU A 409 -76.59 23.04 20.40
C LEU A 409 -77.17 22.70 21.78
N GLU A 410 -76.69 21.66 22.47
CA GLU A 410 -77.09 21.34 23.84
C GLU A 410 -76.65 22.42 24.83
N GLU A 411 -75.43 22.95 24.72
CA GLU A 411 -74.95 24.10 25.49
C GLU A 411 -75.80 25.34 25.22
N TYR A 412 -76.01 25.70 23.94
CA TYR A 412 -76.85 26.82 23.52
C TYR A 412 -78.35 26.63 23.83
N ASN A 413 -78.79 25.41 24.17
CA ASN A 413 -80.13 25.15 24.71
C ASN A 413 -80.23 25.37 26.23
N GLN A 414 -79.10 25.33 26.96
CA GLN A 414 -79.04 25.53 28.42
C GLN A 414 -78.84 26.99 28.81
N ASP A 415 -78.24 27.82 27.94
CA ASP A 415 -78.04 29.25 28.20
C ASP A 415 -79.38 29.98 28.46
N SER A 416 -79.55 30.50 29.67
CA SER A 416 -80.70 31.31 30.06
C SER A 416 -80.71 32.70 29.41
N LYS A 417 -79.58 33.18 28.89
CA LYS A 417 -79.45 34.46 28.17
C LYS A 417 -79.62 34.34 26.65
N ARG A 418 -79.93 33.14 26.14
CA ARG A 418 -80.09 32.79 24.72
C ARG A 418 -80.93 33.76 23.90
N TYR A 419 -82.00 34.27 24.49
CA TYR A 419 -82.97 35.18 23.86
C TYR A 419 -82.75 36.66 24.21
N SER A 420 -81.63 37.01 24.83
CA SER A 420 -81.25 38.41 25.02
C SER A 420 -81.08 39.12 23.67
N ALA A 421 -81.48 40.40 23.60
CA ALA A 421 -81.50 41.19 22.37
C ALA A 421 -80.09 41.69 21.92
N GLY A 422 -79.07 40.82 22.04
CA GLY A 422 -77.68 41.10 21.71
C GLY A 422 -77.39 41.10 20.21
N ARG A 423 -76.40 41.92 19.81
CA ARG A 423 -75.90 41.99 18.43
C ARG A 423 -75.27 40.65 18.02
N GLY A 424 -76.05 39.82 17.33
CA GLY A 424 -75.63 38.47 16.90
C GLY A 424 -76.63 37.37 17.25
N ALA A 425 -77.63 37.61 18.10
CA ALA A 425 -78.60 36.60 18.54
C ALA A 425 -79.31 35.89 17.36
N HIS A 426 -79.67 36.62 16.30
CA HIS A 426 -80.24 36.06 15.07
C HIS A 426 -79.28 35.10 14.32
N ILE A 427 -77.96 35.33 14.38
CA ILE A 427 -76.96 34.46 13.76
C ILE A 427 -76.85 33.14 14.54
N ASN A 428 -76.80 33.22 15.87
CA ASN A 428 -76.75 32.03 16.73
C ASN A 428 -78.06 31.23 16.65
N LEU A 429 -79.21 31.90 16.56
CA LEU A 429 -80.50 31.25 16.30
C LEU A 429 -80.50 30.54 14.93
N ARG A 430 -79.92 31.15 13.89
CA ARG A 430 -79.79 30.54 12.56
C ARG A 430 -78.78 29.39 12.52
N ARG A 431 -77.70 29.41 13.32
CA ARG A 431 -76.81 28.25 13.52
C ARG A 431 -77.55 27.13 14.25
N ALA A 432 -78.25 27.44 15.32
CA ALA A 432 -79.02 26.46 16.10
C ALA A 432 -80.12 25.77 15.28
N GLU A 433 -80.79 26.48 14.37
CA GLU A 433 -81.77 25.84 13.48
C GLU A 433 -81.10 24.94 12.44
N LYS A 434 -79.94 25.33 11.89
CA LYS A 434 -79.13 24.42 11.06
C LYS A 434 -78.64 23.20 11.85
N ALA A 435 -78.19 23.40 13.09
CA ALA A 435 -77.73 22.33 13.97
C ALA A 435 -78.87 21.35 14.31
N ARG A 436 -80.10 21.83 14.56
CA ARG A 436 -81.29 20.95 14.70
C ARG A 436 -81.52 20.08 13.47
N ILE A 437 -81.42 20.66 12.27
CA ILE A 437 -81.56 19.95 10.98
C ILE A 437 -80.38 19.00 10.69
N LEU A 438 -79.23 19.17 11.35
CA LEU A 438 -78.10 18.25 11.30
C LEU A 438 -78.26 17.12 12.32
N VAL A 439 -78.66 17.44 13.56
CA VAL A 439 -78.94 16.49 14.65
C VAL A 439 -79.99 15.46 14.26
N THR A 440 -81.09 15.86 13.62
CA THR A 440 -82.12 14.92 13.12
C THR A 440 -81.62 13.99 12.00
N LYS A 441 -80.42 14.22 11.45
CA LYS A 441 -79.76 13.36 10.46
C LYS A 441 -78.66 12.49 11.05
N ILE A 442 -78.21 12.74 12.29
CA ILE A 442 -77.14 11.95 12.92
C ILE A 442 -77.45 10.45 12.93
N PRO A 443 -78.67 9.96 13.28
CA PRO A 443 -78.99 8.54 13.20
C PRO A 443 -78.76 7.94 11.80
N ALA A 444 -79.27 8.59 10.75
CA ALA A 444 -79.07 8.15 9.37
C ALA A 444 -77.61 8.23 8.89
N MET A 445 -76.79 9.13 9.48
CA MET A 445 -75.34 9.17 9.24
C MET A 445 -74.62 8.01 9.93
N VAL A 446 -75.02 7.64 11.15
CA VAL A 446 -74.52 6.46 11.88
C VAL A 446 -74.89 5.17 11.16
N ASP A 447 -76.17 5.00 10.78
CA ASP A 447 -76.62 3.83 10.02
C ASP A 447 -75.87 3.69 8.68
N ASN A 448 -75.65 4.80 7.97
CA ASN A 448 -74.87 4.80 6.74
C ASN A 448 -73.40 4.43 6.96
N LEU A 449 -72.80 4.91 8.05
CA LEU A 449 -71.42 4.60 8.43
C LEU A 449 -71.26 3.13 8.85
N ILE A 450 -72.18 2.57 9.65
CA ILE A 450 -72.20 1.14 10.00
C ILE A 450 -72.29 0.29 8.73
N ASN A 451 -73.28 0.54 7.87
CA ASN A 451 -73.46 -0.20 6.62
C ASN A 451 -72.23 -0.12 5.70
N ARG A 452 -71.60 1.06 5.59
CA ARG A 452 -70.40 1.24 4.76
C ARG A 452 -69.16 0.58 5.34
N THR A 453 -69.03 0.58 6.67
CA THR A 453 -67.96 -0.12 7.39
C THR A 453 -68.09 -1.63 7.22
N PHE A 454 -69.30 -2.19 7.42
CA PHE A 454 -69.57 -3.61 7.22
C PHE A 454 -69.29 -4.07 5.78
N ALA A 455 -69.63 -3.25 4.78
CA ALA A 455 -69.30 -3.53 3.38
C ALA A 455 -67.77 -3.56 3.12
N TRP A 456 -66.98 -2.74 3.81
CA TRP A 456 -65.51 -2.74 3.73
C TRP A 456 -64.91 -3.95 4.47
N GLU A 457 -65.41 -4.28 5.67
CA GLU A 457 -64.99 -5.44 6.44
C GLU A 457 -65.17 -6.74 5.63
N ASN A 458 -66.35 -6.91 5.02
CA ASN A 458 -66.66 -8.07 4.17
C ASN A 458 -65.79 -8.11 2.90
N ALA A 459 -65.57 -6.95 2.25
CA ALA A 459 -64.76 -6.88 1.03
C ALA A 459 -63.26 -7.14 1.26
N ARG A 460 -62.76 -7.02 2.50
CA ARG A 460 -61.35 -7.20 2.86
C ARG A 460 -61.10 -8.31 3.88
N ASN A 461 -62.15 -9.03 4.28
CA ASN A 461 -62.15 -10.12 5.26
C ASN A 461 -61.39 -9.82 6.57
N LYS A 462 -61.56 -8.58 7.09
CA LYS A 462 -60.93 -8.13 8.34
C LYS A 462 -61.77 -7.04 9.03
N PRO A 463 -61.74 -6.92 10.37
CA PRO A 463 -62.47 -5.87 11.08
C PRO A 463 -61.90 -4.48 10.78
N PHE A 464 -62.76 -3.46 10.79
CA PHE A 464 -62.34 -2.06 10.70
C PHE A 464 -61.98 -1.56 12.10
N LEU A 465 -60.69 -1.52 12.39
CA LEU A 465 -60.14 -0.93 13.62
C LEU A 465 -59.86 0.56 13.43
N TYR A 466 -60.39 1.36 14.35
CA TYR A 466 -60.19 2.79 14.50
C TYR A 466 -59.67 3.02 15.93
N ASP A 467 -58.43 3.49 16.06
CA ASP A 467 -57.72 3.67 17.35
C ASP A 467 -57.83 2.43 18.27
N GLY A 468 -57.57 1.25 17.69
CA GLY A 468 -57.64 -0.06 18.35
C GLY A 468 -59.06 -0.64 18.51
N GLY A 469 -60.10 0.20 18.58
CA GLY A 469 -61.49 -0.23 18.70
C GLY A 469 -62.13 -0.62 17.36
N ARG A 470 -63.01 -1.64 17.33
CA ARG A 470 -63.83 -1.92 16.14
C ARG A 470 -64.89 -0.85 15.97
N LEU A 471 -64.84 -0.12 14.86
CA LEU A 471 -65.68 1.07 14.62
C LEU A 471 -67.19 0.78 14.72
N ILE A 472 -67.65 -0.37 14.23
CA ILE A 472 -69.08 -0.76 14.31
C ILE A 472 -69.55 -0.82 15.77
N SER A 473 -68.77 -1.42 16.67
CA SER A 473 -69.15 -1.55 18.08
C SER A 473 -69.20 -0.19 18.79
N VAL A 474 -68.30 0.74 18.46
CA VAL A 474 -68.34 2.13 18.97
C VAL A 474 -69.59 2.87 18.48
N LEU A 475 -70.02 2.63 17.25
CA LEU A 475 -71.23 3.25 16.67
C LEU A 475 -72.52 2.63 17.21
N GLU A 476 -72.54 1.33 17.49
CA GLU A 476 -73.64 0.63 18.15
C GLU A 476 -73.81 1.09 19.61
N GLU A 477 -72.71 1.25 20.34
CA GLU A 477 -72.69 1.83 21.69
C GLU A 477 -73.18 3.29 21.67
N TYR A 478 -72.68 4.11 20.74
CA TYR A 478 -73.16 5.49 20.55
C TYR A 478 -74.66 5.53 20.27
N ARG A 479 -75.20 4.62 19.43
CA ARG A 479 -76.64 4.56 19.15
C ARG A 479 -77.44 4.23 20.40
N LEU A 480 -77.02 3.24 21.18
CA LEU A 480 -77.67 2.86 22.45
C LEU A 480 -77.64 4.02 23.47
N ASN A 481 -76.48 4.64 23.66
CA ASN A 481 -76.32 5.78 24.57
C ASN A 481 -77.16 6.99 24.12
N ARG A 482 -77.33 7.19 22.81
CA ARG A 482 -78.22 8.21 22.24
C ARG A 482 -79.69 7.92 22.54
N GLU A 483 -80.14 6.70 22.30
CA GLU A 483 -81.52 6.26 22.59
C GLU A 483 -81.86 6.42 24.07
N GLN A 484 -80.96 6.00 24.97
CA GLN A 484 -81.09 6.22 26.41
C GLN A 484 -81.21 7.71 26.75
N LYS A 485 -80.30 8.56 26.26
CA LYS A 485 -80.31 10.01 26.50
C LYS A 485 -81.57 10.70 25.96
N GLU A 486 -82.13 10.23 24.84
CA GLU A 486 -83.39 10.74 24.29
C GLU A 486 -84.62 10.24 25.07
N GLU A 487 -84.60 9.02 25.60
CA GLU A 487 -85.64 8.51 26.48
C GLU A 487 -85.60 9.13 27.88
N GLU A 488 -84.43 9.35 28.49
CA GLU A 488 -84.32 10.11 29.75
C GLU A 488 -84.88 11.53 29.60
N LYS A 489 -84.52 12.23 28.51
CA LYS A 489 -85.15 13.51 28.16
C LYS A 489 -86.66 13.37 28.02
N ARG A 490 -87.19 12.24 27.51
CA ARG A 490 -88.64 11.98 27.43
C ARG A 490 -89.25 11.76 28.82
N ARG A 491 -88.69 10.86 29.65
CA ARG A 491 -89.10 10.60 31.03
C ARG A 491 -89.12 11.89 31.86
N TYR A 492 -88.10 12.73 31.77
CA TYR A 492 -88.04 14.03 32.44
C TYR A 492 -89.10 15.04 31.92
N ARG A 493 -89.33 15.09 30.60
CA ARG A 493 -90.43 15.89 30.02
C ARG A 493 -91.80 15.40 30.50
N ASP A 494 -91.98 14.10 30.65
CA ASP A 494 -93.25 13.50 31.08
C ASP A 494 -93.47 13.59 32.59
N GLN A 495 -92.42 13.50 33.42
CA GLN A 495 -92.44 13.91 34.83
C GLN A 495 -92.82 15.38 34.99
N LYS A 496 -92.18 16.29 34.24
CA LYS A 496 -92.50 17.72 34.29
C LYS A 496 -93.92 18.06 33.81
N LYS A 497 -94.49 17.26 32.89
CA LYS A 497 -95.92 17.31 32.55
C LYS A 497 -96.78 16.86 33.74
N LEU A 498 -96.43 15.74 34.37
CA LEU A 498 -97.17 15.21 35.53
C LEU A 498 -97.13 16.18 36.71
N GLU A 499 -95.99 16.78 37.03
CA GLU A 499 -95.88 17.87 38.00
C GLU A 499 -96.77 19.06 37.63
N SER A 500 -96.79 19.49 36.36
CA SER A 500 -97.65 20.57 35.90
C SER A 500 -99.14 20.21 35.93
N ILE A 501 -99.51 18.94 35.76
CA ILE A 501 -100.88 18.44 35.92
C ILE A 501 -101.27 18.41 37.39
N LEU A 502 -100.43 17.87 38.27
CA LEU A 502 -100.63 17.85 39.73
C LEU A 502 -100.68 19.27 40.33
N LEU A 503 -99.95 20.22 39.76
CA LEU A 503 -100.04 21.63 40.14
C LEU A 503 -101.42 22.22 39.77
N LYS A 504 -101.88 21.98 38.53
CA LYS A 504 -103.22 22.38 38.06
C LYS A 504 -104.36 21.67 38.79
N GLU A 505 -104.14 20.44 39.22
CA GLU A 505 -105.11 19.67 40.00
C GLU A 505 -105.20 20.22 41.43
N LYS A 506 -104.08 20.58 42.06
CA LYS A 506 -104.09 21.36 43.31
C LYS A 506 -104.77 22.72 43.14
N GLU A 507 -104.51 23.44 42.05
CA GLU A 507 -105.21 24.70 41.70
C GLU A 507 -106.72 24.49 41.49
N ALA A 508 -107.16 23.30 41.05
CA ALA A 508 -108.58 22.96 40.88
C ALA A 508 -109.25 22.48 42.18
N ILE A 509 -108.53 21.79 43.07
CA ILE A 509 -109.03 21.32 44.38
C ILE A 509 -109.28 22.51 45.32
N PHE A 510 -108.53 23.61 45.20
CA PHE A 510 -108.86 24.89 45.82
C PHE A 510 -110.02 25.59 45.09
N GLY A 511 -111.22 25.03 45.24
CA GLY A 511 -112.41 25.40 44.48
C GLY A 511 -112.76 26.90 44.47
N SER A 512 -112.70 27.49 43.28
CA SER A 512 -113.34 28.74 42.84
C SER A 512 -113.32 29.96 43.78
N LYS A 513 -112.39 30.88 43.53
CA LYS A 513 -112.63 32.32 43.77
C LYS A 513 -112.21 33.20 42.58
N GLY A 514 -113.24 33.65 41.84
CA GLY A 514 -113.40 35.00 41.28
C GLY A 514 -112.25 35.63 40.48
N SER A 515 -112.48 35.82 39.17
CA SER A 515 -111.67 36.73 38.36
C SER A 515 -111.82 38.20 38.79
N PRO A 516 -110.74 39.00 38.84
CA PRO A 516 -110.82 40.43 38.60
C PRO A 516 -110.77 40.71 37.10
N LYS A 517 -111.93 41.02 36.48
CA LYS A 517 -111.98 41.52 35.09
C LYS A 517 -111.50 42.97 35.02
N ARG A 518 -110.29 43.25 34.53
CA ARG A 518 -109.91 44.46 33.76
C ARG A 518 -108.44 44.39 33.32
N ALA A 519 -108.01 44.95 32.19
CA ALA A 519 -108.77 45.67 31.16
C ALA A 519 -108.32 45.26 29.74
N VAL A 520 -109.27 45.20 28.81
CA VAL A 520 -108.99 45.06 27.37
C VAL A 520 -108.97 46.46 26.75
N SER A 521 -107.79 46.95 26.36
CA SER A 521 -107.65 48.21 25.61
C SER A 521 -107.68 47.95 24.09
N LEU A 522 -108.83 47.53 23.57
CA LEU A 522 -109.01 47.25 22.14
C LEU A 522 -109.17 48.57 21.34
N ASN A 523 -108.06 49.22 20.99
CA ASN A 523 -108.06 50.30 20.01
C ASN A 523 -108.28 49.76 18.58
N ARG A 524 -109.53 49.36 18.29
CA ARG A 524 -110.00 49.03 16.94
C ARG A 524 -110.66 50.27 16.32
N ARG A 525 -110.07 50.80 15.25
CA ARG A 525 -110.82 51.52 14.20
C ARG A 525 -110.96 50.62 12.98
N THR A 526 -112.13 50.58 12.38
CA THR A 526 -112.49 49.71 11.25
C THR A 526 -113.39 50.44 10.26
N ASN A 527 -113.37 49.95 9.01
CA ASN A 527 -114.22 50.24 7.83
C ASN A 527 -113.46 50.98 6.71
N GLY A 528 -113.64 50.66 5.42
CA GLY A 528 -114.34 49.52 4.78
C GLY A 528 -113.61 49.18 3.46
N TYR A 529 -113.59 47.95 2.92
CA TYR A 529 -114.65 46.99 2.57
C TYR A 529 -115.38 47.31 1.25
N ARG A 530 -115.64 46.24 0.44
CA ARG A 530 -116.10 46.20 -0.97
C ARG A 530 -114.95 46.39 -2.00
N SER A 531 -114.88 45.65 -3.12
CA SER A 531 -115.78 44.57 -3.58
C SER A 531 -115.10 43.51 -4.48
N SER A 532 -115.83 42.39 -4.67
CA SER A 532 -115.50 41.20 -5.47
C SER A 532 -115.07 41.46 -6.92
N GLY A 533 -114.23 40.56 -7.48
CA GLY A 533 -113.88 40.49 -8.91
C GLY A 533 -113.19 39.16 -9.27
N THR A 534 -113.93 38.26 -9.92
CA THR A 534 -113.48 36.90 -10.30
C THR A 534 -112.70 36.89 -11.63
N THR A 535 -111.62 36.10 -11.78
CA THR A 535 -111.43 35.10 -12.88
C THR A 535 -110.02 34.50 -13.00
N SER A 536 -110.00 33.21 -13.39
CA SER A 536 -109.07 32.46 -14.27
C SER A 536 -107.69 33.02 -14.67
N GLY A 537 -106.70 32.13 -14.86
CA GLY A 537 -105.89 32.20 -16.10
C GLY A 537 -104.42 31.77 -16.08
N LEU A 538 -104.17 30.50 -16.44
CA LEU A 538 -103.11 30.02 -17.35
C LEU A 538 -101.78 30.81 -17.60
N MET A 539 -100.67 30.11 -17.32
CA MET A 539 -99.59 29.72 -18.27
C MET A 539 -98.59 30.73 -18.90
N THR A 540 -97.31 30.30 -18.85
CA THR A 540 -96.23 30.48 -19.88
C THR A 540 -95.63 31.90 -20.08
N PRO A 541 -94.45 32.08 -20.76
CA PRO A 541 -93.64 31.11 -21.53
C PRO A 541 -92.10 31.03 -21.29
N ASN A 542 -91.61 29.78 -21.33
CA ASN A 542 -90.46 29.21 -22.09
C ASN A 542 -89.04 29.86 -22.21
N PRO A 543 -87.96 29.03 -22.44
CA PRO A 543 -86.56 29.47 -22.66
C PRO A 543 -86.00 29.15 -24.09
N ARG A 544 -84.65 29.10 -24.24
CA ARG A 544 -83.80 28.84 -25.46
C ARG A 544 -83.45 30.13 -26.24
N ARG A 545 -82.38 30.27 -27.05
CA ARG A 545 -81.27 29.41 -27.61
C ARG A 545 -79.95 30.25 -27.50
N SER A 546 -78.68 29.89 -27.78
CA SER A 546 -77.89 28.82 -28.46
C SER A 546 -76.55 28.63 -27.69
N SER A 547 -75.64 27.65 -27.88
CA SER A 547 -75.32 26.60 -28.88
C SER A 547 -74.15 26.90 -29.84
N LEU A 548 -73.28 25.88 -30.04
CA LEU A 548 -72.05 25.77 -30.88
C LEU A 548 -70.74 26.33 -30.27
N GLY A 549 -69.56 25.68 -30.41
CA GLY A 549 -69.30 24.29 -30.83
C GLY A 549 -67.88 24.00 -31.36
N GLY A 550 -67.31 22.82 -31.06
CA GLY A 550 -66.03 22.30 -31.58
C GLY A 550 -64.80 22.55 -30.68
N ALA A 551 -63.76 21.70 -30.64
CA ALA A 551 -63.57 20.38 -31.25
C ALA A 551 -62.62 19.47 -30.42
N THR A 552 -62.48 18.21 -30.84
CA THR A 552 -61.80 17.04 -30.22
C THR A 552 -60.40 16.78 -30.83
N PRO A 553 -59.71 15.64 -30.53
CA PRO A 553 -59.23 15.08 -29.26
C PRO A 553 -57.71 14.73 -29.32
N GLU A 554 -57.14 14.04 -28.32
CA GLU A 554 -56.42 12.76 -28.58
C GLU A 554 -56.27 11.89 -27.30
N LEU A 555 -55.47 10.82 -27.39
CA LEU A 555 -55.35 9.67 -26.47
C LEU A 555 -54.49 9.93 -25.22
#